data_AF-A0AAU9JIH8-F1
#
_entry.id   AF-A0AAU9JIH8-F1
#
_cell.length_a   1.000
_cell.length_b   1.000
_cell.length_c   1.000
_cell.angle_alpha   90.00
_cell.angle_beta   90.00
_cell.angle_gamma   90.00
#
_symmetry.space_group_name_H-M   'P 1'
#
loop_
_entity.id
_entity.type
_entity.pdbx_description
1 polymer ?
#
loop_
_entity_poly.entity_id
_entity_poly.type
_entity_poly.pdbx_seq_one_letter_code
_entity_poly.pdbx_strand_id
1 'polypeptide(L)'
;MSDCCRICLEDDDVKNLIIPCICKGTQKYIHPSCLYRWQETMLNNHLNFPERFSSDQILRCRQCNTKYKYHSSDPRWKFLYSASPLLTLMRRYTIMLSLAFGCFLWATSFLFFPFFLNLLMISIICFSFVWYKGIRPRFFITEDGIRIGFIRIGIPVPQLRAGVILKASSIISGGIFYQSRILITKYDINEGAVGFIINKNRDNDYIGGPVQPESVHILHDNPEVEGCERICEGIYLGGRMNPRPENTRTMVIYGYSGWSSLQLDGEVRAGVWEIEGNVRIQDFFGN
;
A
#
# COMPACT_ATOMS: atom_id res chain seq x y z
N MET A 1 -23.01 -41.86 69.44
CA MET A 1 -22.60 -40.66 70.19
C MET A 1 -22.43 -39.57 69.16
N SER A 2 -23.11 -38.44 69.32
CA SER A 2 -22.97 -37.27 68.45
C SER A 2 -21.98 -36.28 69.08
N ASP A 3 -21.24 -35.57 68.24
CA ASP A 3 -20.32 -34.49 68.63
C ASP A 3 -20.46 -33.32 67.64
N CYS A 4 -20.01 -32.13 68.03
CA CYS A 4 -20.13 -30.90 67.25
C CYS A 4 -18.88 -30.61 66.42
N CYS A 5 -19.03 -30.18 65.16
CA CYS A 5 -17.93 -29.68 64.34
C CYS A 5 -17.51 -28.26 64.76
N ARG A 6 -16.24 -28.05 65.10
CA ARG A 6 -15.73 -26.72 65.52
C ARG A 6 -15.86 -25.60 64.47
N ILE A 7 -15.93 -25.94 63.18
CA ILE A 7 -15.93 -24.92 62.10
C ILE A 7 -17.35 -24.47 61.75
N CYS A 8 -18.28 -25.40 61.50
CA CYS A 8 -19.66 -25.06 61.15
C CYS A 8 -20.62 -25.02 62.35
N LEU A 9 -20.20 -25.54 63.50
CA LEU A 9 -20.99 -25.62 64.74
C LEU A 9 -22.23 -26.52 64.65
N GLU A 10 -22.25 -27.44 63.69
CA GLU A 10 -23.32 -28.44 63.52
C GLU A 10 -22.95 -29.76 64.23
N ASP A 11 -23.94 -30.40 64.84
CA ASP A 11 -23.82 -31.72 65.45
C ASP A 11 -23.95 -32.83 64.41
N ASP A 12 -23.10 -33.85 64.52
CA ASP A 12 -23.10 -35.01 63.61
C ASP A 12 -22.66 -36.27 64.36
N ASP A 13 -22.84 -37.44 63.74
CA ASP A 13 -22.26 -38.69 64.25
C ASP A 13 -20.72 -38.58 64.24
N VAL A 14 -20.08 -39.03 65.32
CA VAL A 14 -18.61 -39.04 65.47
C VAL A 14 -17.92 -39.74 64.28
N LYS A 15 -18.59 -40.68 63.62
CA LYS A 15 -18.09 -41.35 62.41
C LYS A 15 -17.85 -40.41 61.22
N ASN A 16 -18.60 -39.31 61.14
CA ASN A 16 -18.50 -38.30 60.08
C ASN A 16 -17.48 -37.20 60.41
N LEU A 17 -16.91 -37.21 61.62
CA LEU A 17 -15.98 -36.22 62.14
C LEU A 17 -14.54 -36.75 62.18
N ILE A 18 -13.58 -35.88 61.93
CA ILE A 18 -12.15 -36.17 62.05
C ILE A 18 -11.53 -35.38 63.19
N ILE A 19 -10.40 -35.90 63.70
CA ILE A 19 -9.54 -35.21 64.68
C ILE A 19 -8.23 -34.83 63.97
N PRO A 20 -8.15 -33.62 63.38
CA PRO A 20 -7.01 -33.27 62.53
C PRO A 20 -5.80 -32.73 63.31
N CYS A 21 -5.95 -32.40 64.60
CA CYS A 21 -4.92 -31.83 65.47
C CYS A 21 -5.03 -32.34 66.92
N ILE A 22 -4.13 -31.91 67.82
CA ILE A 22 -4.08 -32.38 69.23
C ILE A 22 -4.96 -31.56 70.20
N CYS A 23 -5.90 -30.77 69.68
CA CYS A 23 -6.85 -30.05 70.54
C CYS A 23 -7.65 -31.03 71.43
N LYS A 24 -8.02 -30.58 72.63
CA LYS A 24 -8.79 -31.38 73.61
C LYS A 24 -10.25 -30.93 73.66
N GLY A 25 -11.14 -31.77 74.22
CA GLY A 25 -12.57 -31.48 74.35
C GLY A 25 -13.33 -31.54 73.02
N THR A 26 -14.49 -30.89 72.96
CA THR A 26 -15.34 -30.79 71.75
C THR A 26 -14.67 -30.01 70.61
N GLN A 27 -13.69 -29.18 70.93
CA GLN A 27 -12.90 -28.37 69.99
C GLN A 27 -11.95 -29.19 69.08
N LYS A 28 -11.89 -30.51 69.25
CA LYS A 28 -11.02 -31.40 68.47
C LYS A 28 -11.68 -31.97 67.21
N TYR A 29 -13.02 -31.99 67.15
CA TYR A 29 -13.78 -32.58 66.07
C TYR A 29 -14.10 -31.56 64.97
N ILE A 30 -13.89 -31.97 63.72
CA ILE A 30 -14.13 -31.15 62.53
C ILE A 30 -14.63 -32.06 61.41
N HIS A 31 -15.58 -31.62 60.59
CA HIS A 31 -15.91 -32.32 59.34
C HIS A 31 -14.74 -32.24 58.35
N PRO A 32 -14.42 -33.32 57.61
CA PRO A 32 -13.40 -33.28 56.55
C PRO A 32 -13.62 -32.15 55.54
N SER A 33 -14.86 -31.96 55.09
CA SER A 33 -15.24 -30.92 54.13
C SER A 33 -15.00 -29.50 54.67
N CYS A 34 -15.32 -29.25 55.95
CA CYS A 34 -15.07 -27.97 56.60
C CYS A 34 -13.57 -27.66 56.71
N LEU A 35 -12.73 -28.66 57.01
CA LEU A 35 -11.29 -28.48 57.06
C LEU A 35 -10.72 -28.15 55.67
N TYR A 36 -11.16 -28.85 54.63
CA TYR A 36 -10.70 -28.61 53.25
C TYR A 36 -11.08 -27.21 52.76
N ARG A 37 -12.34 -26.81 52.93
CA ARG A 37 -12.81 -25.46 52.54
C ARG A 37 -12.06 -24.35 53.28
N TRP A 38 -11.73 -24.57 54.56
CA TRP A 38 -10.92 -23.64 55.33
C TRP A 38 -9.48 -23.56 54.79
N GLN A 39 -8.85 -24.69 54.47
CA GLN A 39 -7.50 -24.72 53.88
C GLN A 39 -7.45 -24.02 52.51
N GLU A 40 -8.47 -24.22 51.68
CA GLU A 40 -8.64 -23.51 50.39
C GLU A 40 -8.79 -22.00 50.58
N THR A 41 -9.58 -21.57 51.56
CA THR A 41 -9.76 -20.15 51.89
C THR A 41 -8.44 -19.53 52.33
N MET A 42 -7.67 -20.23 53.18
CA MET A 42 -6.35 -19.75 53.62
C MET A 42 -5.34 -19.70 52.47
N LEU A 43 -5.36 -20.68 51.56
CA LEU A 43 -4.51 -20.68 50.37
C LEU A 43 -4.85 -19.51 49.44
N ASN A 44 -6.14 -19.26 49.18
CA ASN A 44 -6.58 -18.12 48.38
C ASN A 44 -6.18 -16.78 49.03
N ASN A 45 -6.30 -16.67 50.35
CA ASN A 45 -5.86 -15.48 51.08
C ASN A 45 -4.34 -15.28 51.01
N HIS A 46 -3.55 -16.35 51.09
CA HIS A 46 -2.09 -16.30 50.91
C HIS A 46 -1.70 -15.89 49.49
N LEU A 47 -2.38 -16.40 48.47
CA LEU A 47 -2.13 -16.02 47.07
C LEU A 47 -2.54 -14.56 46.78
N ASN A 48 -3.60 -14.08 47.43
CA ASN A 48 -4.11 -12.72 47.22
C ASN A 48 -3.41 -11.64 48.04
N PHE A 49 -3.06 -11.98 49.29
CA PHE A 49 -2.47 -11.08 50.26
C PHE A 49 -1.25 -11.76 50.94
N PRO A 50 -0.18 -12.07 50.18
CA PRO A 50 0.98 -12.80 50.69
C PRO A 50 1.71 -12.09 51.83
N GLU A 51 1.56 -10.76 51.93
CA GLU A 51 2.13 -9.96 53.02
C GLU A 51 1.42 -10.18 54.37
N ARG A 52 0.17 -10.66 54.36
CA ARG A 52 -0.68 -10.81 55.56
C ARG A 52 -0.86 -12.25 56.01
N PHE A 53 -0.78 -13.20 55.07
CA PHE A 53 -1.05 -14.61 55.34
C PHE A 53 0.18 -15.45 54.98
N SER A 54 0.65 -16.25 55.94
CA SER A 54 1.75 -17.18 55.73
C SER A 54 1.24 -18.55 55.26
N SER A 55 2.02 -19.22 54.41
CA SER A 55 1.71 -20.58 53.94
C SER A 55 1.65 -21.60 55.09
N ASP A 56 2.34 -21.34 56.20
CA ASP A 56 2.29 -22.18 57.41
C ASP A 56 0.90 -22.21 58.06
N GLN A 57 0.14 -21.10 57.96
CA GLN A 57 -1.19 -20.99 58.55
C GLN A 57 -2.22 -21.89 57.85
N ILE A 58 -1.91 -22.38 56.63
CA ILE A 58 -2.77 -23.28 55.86
C ILE A 58 -2.73 -24.69 56.43
N LEU A 59 -1.56 -25.14 56.88
CA LEU A 59 -1.35 -26.53 57.32
C LEU A 59 -1.32 -26.70 58.84
N ARG A 60 -1.49 -25.63 59.62
CA ARG A 60 -1.39 -25.65 61.07
C ARG A 60 -2.69 -25.21 61.73
N CYS A 61 -2.98 -25.83 62.87
CA CYS A 61 -4.11 -25.41 63.70
C CYS A 61 -3.82 -24.06 64.37
N ARG A 62 -4.74 -23.10 64.24
CA ARG A 62 -4.58 -21.78 64.90
C ARG A 62 -4.51 -21.84 66.42
N GLN A 63 -5.15 -22.83 67.04
CA GLN A 63 -5.21 -22.93 68.50
C GLN A 63 -3.98 -23.62 69.11
N CYS A 64 -3.57 -24.76 68.54
CA CYS A 64 -2.50 -25.59 69.12
C CYS A 64 -1.22 -25.63 68.26
N ASN A 65 -1.18 -24.90 67.15
CA ASN A 65 -0.08 -24.81 66.18
C ASN A 65 0.39 -26.16 65.57
N THR A 66 -0.33 -27.24 65.84
CA THR A 66 0.00 -28.58 65.35
C THR A 66 -0.37 -28.70 63.87
N LYS A 67 0.51 -29.33 63.09
CA LYS A 67 0.28 -29.59 61.67
C LYS A 67 -0.92 -30.53 61.51
N TYR A 68 -1.85 -30.18 60.64
CA TYR A 68 -2.99 -31.03 60.35
C TYR A 68 -2.54 -32.33 59.71
N LYS A 69 -3.13 -33.44 60.17
CA LYS A 69 -2.89 -34.77 59.57
C LYS A 69 -3.59 -34.92 58.21
N TYR A 70 -4.65 -34.16 57.99
CA TYR A 70 -5.49 -34.20 56.78
C TYR A 70 -5.28 -32.95 55.94
N HIS A 71 -5.26 -33.13 54.61
CA HIS A 71 -5.12 -32.09 53.61
C HIS A 71 -6.09 -32.35 52.46
N SER A 72 -6.44 -31.31 51.71
CA SER A 72 -7.31 -31.45 50.54
C SER A 72 -6.75 -32.50 49.57
N SER A 73 -7.62 -33.42 49.13
CA SER A 73 -7.29 -34.43 48.14
C SER A 73 -7.32 -33.88 46.71
N ASP A 74 -7.84 -32.66 46.51
CA ASP A 74 -7.92 -32.02 45.19
C ASP A 74 -6.51 -31.82 44.58
N PRO A 75 -6.23 -32.38 43.40
CA PRO A 75 -4.99 -32.14 42.67
C PRO A 75 -4.70 -30.65 42.43
N ARG A 76 -5.74 -29.82 42.21
CA ARG A 76 -5.60 -28.37 42.01
C ARG A 76 -5.05 -27.69 43.25
N TRP A 77 -5.53 -28.08 44.43
CA TRP A 77 -5.04 -27.52 45.69
C TRP A 77 -3.55 -27.82 45.90
N LYS A 78 -3.12 -29.07 45.64
CA LYS A 78 -1.70 -29.47 45.76
C LYS A 78 -0.81 -28.66 44.83
N PHE A 79 -1.24 -28.48 43.58
CA PHE A 79 -0.54 -27.66 42.59
C PHE A 79 -0.46 -26.20 43.04
N LEU A 80 -1.59 -25.59 43.42
CA LEU A 80 -1.64 -24.19 43.84
C LEU A 80 -0.82 -23.91 45.10
N TYR A 81 -0.85 -24.81 46.09
CA TYR A 81 -0.01 -24.68 47.29
C TYR A 81 1.49 -24.79 46.95
N SER A 82 1.86 -25.78 46.12
CA SER A 82 3.26 -25.94 45.68
C SER A 82 3.75 -24.76 44.83
N ALA A 83 2.87 -24.17 44.03
CA ALA A 83 3.20 -23.03 43.17
C ALA A 83 3.08 -21.68 43.89
N SER A 84 2.55 -21.62 45.12
CA SER A 84 2.27 -20.35 45.81
C SER A 84 3.50 -19.45 45.99
N PRO A 85 4.71 -19.96 46.30
CA PRO A 85 5.89 -19.09 46.41
C PRO A 85 6.24 -18.44 45.07
N LEU A 86 6.10 -19.18 43.97
CA LEU A 86 6.38 -18.67 42.62
C LEU A 86 5.32 -17.67 42.17
N LEU A 87 4.03 -17.97 42.38
CA LEU A 87 2.91 -17.12 41.99
C LEU A 87 2.94 -15.77 42.74
N THR A 88 3.27 -15.79 44.03
CA THR A 88 3.40 -14.58 44.85
C THR A 88 4.62 -13.75 44.44
N LEU A 89 5.74 -14.40 44.07
CA LEU A 89 6.92 -13.75 43.50
C LEU A 89 6.59 -13.09 42.15
N MET A 90 5.97 -13.83 41.23
CA MET A 90 5.59 -13.32 39.91
C MET A 90 4.71 -12.08 40.03
N ARG A 91 3.66 -12.15 40.87
CA ARG A 91 2.74 -11.02 41.13
C ARG A 91 3.47 -9.79 41.67
N ARG A 92 4.46 -9.97 42.57
CA ARG A 92 5.25 -8.87 43.14
C ARG A 92 6.08 -8.13 42.08
N TYR A 93 6.61 -8.86 41.10
CA TYR A 93 7.48 -8.27 40.08
C TYR A 93 6.77 -7.93 38.76
N THR A 94 5.50 -8.31 38.55
CA THR A 94 4.76 -7.99 37.32
C THR A 94 4.75 -6.49 37.01
N ILE A 95 4.47 -5.64 38.01
CA ILE A 95 4.42 -4.19 37.81
C ILE A 95 5.82 -3.66 37.45
N MET A 96 6.86 -4.08 38.16
CA MET A 96 8.24 -3.68 37.89
C MET A 96 8.71 -4.10 36.49
N LEU A 97 8.39 -5.33 36.08
CA LEU A 97 8.70 -5.83 34.74
C LEU A 97 7.95 -5.07 33.66
N SER A 98 6.66 -4.75 33.89
CA SER A 98 5.87 -3.96 32.94
C SER A 98 6.40 -2.53 32.76
N LEU A 99 6.83 -1.89 33.86
CA LEU A 99 7.44 -0.57 33.83
C LEU A 99 8.80 -0.61 33.12
N ALA A 100 9.64 -1.59 33.44
CA ALA A 100 10.95 -1.77 32.78
C ALA A 100 10.79 -2.01 31.27
N PHE A 101 9.81 -2.82 30.87
CA PHE A 101 9.49 -3.05 29.46
C PHE A 101 8.99 -1.77 28.78
N GLY A 102 8.13 -1.00 29.44
CA GLY A 102 7.69 0.31 28.95
C GLY A 102 8.85 1.28 28.75
N CYS A 103 9.77 1.38 29.71
CA CYS A 103 10.97 2.21 29.60
C CYS A 103 11.89 1.76 28.45
N PHE A 104 12.06 0.45 28.27
CA PHE A 104 12.84 -0.11 27.15
C PHE A 104 12.22 0.23 25.79
N LEU A 105 10.90 0.08 25.64
CA LEU A 105 10.19 0.45 24.42
C LEU A 105 10.28 1.95 24.12
N TRP A 106 10.18 2.78 25.16
CA TRP A 106 10.32 4.24 25.02
C TRP A 106 11.74 4.63 24.59
N ALA A 107 12.77 4.06 25.21
CA ALA A 107 14.17 4.32 24.87
C ALA A 107 14.53 3.87 23.45
N THR A 108 14.07 2.68 23.04
CA THR A 108 14.30 2.17 21.68
C THR A 108 13.58 3.01 20.63
N SER A 109 12.35 3.44 20.91
CA SER A 109 11.59 4.33 20.02
C SER A 109 12.30 5.69 19.83
N PHE A 110 12.89 6.26 20.89
CA PHE A 110 13.67 7.50 20.78
C PHE A 110 14.91 7.37 19.88
N LEU A 111 15.53 6.19 19.83
CA LEU A 111 16.71 5.93 18.98
C LEU A 111 16.35 5.74 17.51
N PHE A 112 15.29 4.98 17.22
CA PHE A 112 14.92 4.65 15.84
C PHE A 112 14.05 5.71 15.16
N PHE A 113 13.28 6.48 15.92
CA PHE A 113 12.39 7.51 15.35
C PHE A 113 13.16 8.56 14.52
N PRO A 114 14.29 9.13 14.98
CA PRO A 114 15.10 10.04 14.17
C PRO A 114 15.66 9.37 12.91
N PHE A 115 16.04 8.10 12.98
CA PHE A 115 16.56 7.37 11.82
C PHE A 115 15.51 7.27 10.70
N PHE A 116 14.29 6.84 11.03
CA PHE A 116 13.21 6.75 10.04
C PHE A 116 12.78 8.12 9.51
N LEU A 117 12.77 9.15 10.35
CA LEU A 117 12.45 10.52 9.91
C LEU A 117 13.50 11.05 8.91
N ASN A 118 14.80 10.83 9.17
CA ASN A 118 15.87 11.20 8.25
C ASN A 118 15.79 10.42 6.93
N LEU A 119 15.52 9.10 7.00
CA LEU A 119 15.34 8.27 5.81
C LEU A 119 14.17 8.77 4.95
N LEU A 120 13.05 9.14 5.57
CA LEU A 120 11.91 9.74 4.89
C LEU A 120 12.29 11.07 4.23
N MET A 121 12.98 11.96 4.95
CA MET A 121 13.43 13.25 4.39
C MET A 121 14.35 13.06 3.18
N ILE A 122 15.32 12.16 3.26
CA ILE A 122 16.23 11.84 2.15
C ILE A 122 15.42 11.32 0.95
N SER A 123 14.46 10.42 1.17
CA SER A 123 13.62 9.89 0.10
C SER A 123 12.79 10.97 -0.60
N ILE A 124 12.24 11.93 0.17
CA ILE A 124 11.48 13.06 -0.36
C ILE A 124 12.39 13.99 -1.16
N ILE A 125 13.60 14.29 -0.66
CA ILE A 125 14.57 15.12 -1.36
C ILE A 125 14.99 14.45 -2.67
N CYS A 126 15.31 13.15 -2.65
CA CYS A 126 15.65 12.38 -3.85
C CYS A 126 14.51 12.38 -4.86
N PHE A 127 13.27 12.12 -4.41
CA PHE A 127 12.10 12.14 -5.28
C PHE A 127 11.86 13.54 -5.87
N SER A 128 11.98 14.59 -5.06
CA SER A 128 11.84 15.99 -5.49
C SER A 128 12.93 16.37 -6.49
N PHE A 129 14.16 15.91 -6.31
CA PHE A 129 15.26 16.14 -7.25
C PHE A 129 15.03 15.44 -8.60
N VAL A 130 14.61 14.17 -8.56
CA VAL A 130 14.22 13.39 -9.75
C VAL A 130 13.10 14.10 -10.50
N TRP A 131 12.09 14.59 -9.77
CA TRP A 131 10.97 15.35 -10.33
C TRP A 131 11.42 16.71 -10.92
N TYR A 132 12.26 17.46 -10.21
CA TYR A 132 12.83 18.73 -10.67
C TYR A 132 13.66 18.55 -11.96
N LYS A 133 14.35 17.42 -12.10
CA LYS A 133 15.09 17.05 -13.32
C LYS A 133 14.19 16.53 -14.46
N GLY A 134 12.86 16.56 -14.29
CA GLY A 134 11.89 16.09 -15.29
C GLY A 134 11.88 14.58 -15.49
N ILE A 135 12.49 13.83 -14.56
CA ILE A 135 12.51 12.37 -14.59
C ILE A 135 11.25 11.89 -13.86
N ARG A 136 10.37 11.16 -14.55
CA ARG A 136 9.18 10.56 -13.92
C ARG A 136 9.24 9.03 -14.02
N PRO A 137 8.92 8.30 -12.94
CA PRO A 137 8.74 6.86 -13.01
C PRO A 137 7.48 6.55 -13.85
N ARG A 138 7.60 5.61 -14.78
CA ARG A 138 6.48 5.06 -15.54
C ARG A 138 6.41 3.56 -15.29
N PHE A 139 5.21 3.10 -15.00
CA PHE A 139 4.89 1.68 -14.91
C PHE A 139 4.45 1.21 -16.29
N PHE A 140 5.09 0.16 -16.79
CA PHE A 140 4.69 -0.56 -17.99
C PHE A 140 4.02 -1.84 -17.55
N ILE A 141 2.76 -2.05 -17.96
CA ILE A 141 2.07 -3.33 -17.78
C ILE A 141 2.30 -4.12 -19.07
N THR A 142 3.11 -5.17 -18.98
CA THR A 142 3.40 -6.11 -20.07
C THR A 142 2.78 -7.48 -19.75
N GLU A 143 2.64 -8.35 -20.74
CA GLU A 143 2.15 -9.74 -20.52
C GLU A 143 3.00 -10.50 -19.50
N ASP A 144 4.30 -10.20 -19.41
CA ASP A 144 5.26 -10.78 -18.45
C ASP A 144 5.27 -10.10 -17.06
N GLY A 145 4.40 -9.11 -16.80
CA GLY A 145 4.29 -8.42 -15.52
C GLY A 145 4.54 -6.91 -15.57
N ILE A 146 4.83 -6.31 -14.40
CA ILE A 146 5.01 -4.86 -14.22
C ILE A 146 6.49 -4.49 -14.34
N ARG A 147 6.87 -3.67 -15.33
CA ARG A 147 8.20 -3.07 -15.42
C ARG A 147 8.18 -1.61 -14.99
N ILE A 148 9.23 -1.17 -14.30
CA ILE A 148 9.40 0.24 -13.90
C ILE A 148 10.52 0.82 -14.77
N GLY A 149 10.24 1.92 -15.47
CA GLY A 149 11.26 2.69 -16.17
C GLY A 149 11.16 4.18 -15.84
N PHE A 150 12.18 4.94 -16.22
CA PHE A 150 12.25 6.38 -16.02
C PHE A 150 12.23 7.09 -17.38
N ILE A 151 11.34 8.07 -17.54
CA ILE A 151 11.28 8.90 -18.76
C ILE A 151 11.65 10.34 -18.39
N ARG A 152 12.52 10.98 -19.17
CA ARG A 152 12.71 12.44 -19.13
C ARG A 152 11.62 13.11 -19.94
N ILE A 153 10.58 13.59 -19.25
CA ILE A 153 9.53 14.42 -19.82
C ILE A 153 10.02 15.87 -19.81
N GLY A 154 9.82 16.60 -20.92
CA GLY A 154 10.06 18.04 -20.96
C GLY A 154 11.33 18.50 -21.67
N ILE A 155 11.94 17.67 -22.52
CA ILE A 155 13.04 18.11 -23.41
C ILE A 155 12.61 17.83 -24.85
N PRO A 156 12.70 18.81 -25.76
CA PRO A 156 12.33 18.61 -27.14
C PRO A 156 13.22 17.54 -27.81
N VAL A 157 12.65 16.76 -28.72
CA VAL A 157 13.36 15.84 -29.59
C VAL A 157 13.89 16.65 -30.78
N PRO A 158 15.22 16.77 -30.99
CA PRO A 158 15.78 17.66 -32.00
C PRO A 158 15.30 17.42 -33.43
N GLN A 159 14.86 16.20 -33.73
CA GLN A 159 14.34 15.83 -35.05
C GLN A 159 12.87 16.22 -35.27
N LEU A 160 12.10 16.55 -34.22
CA LEU A 160 10.69 16.93 -34.36
C LEU A 160 10.56 18.37 -34.84
N ARG A 161 9.81 18.54 -35.93
CA ARG A 161 9.47 19.82 -36.57
C ARG A 161 8.32 19.60 -37.56
N ALA A 162 7.73 20.70 -38.03
CA ALA A 162 6.81 20.66 -39.16
C ALA A 162 7.48 20.00 -40.39
N GLY A 163 6.73 19.17 -41.11
CA GLY A 163 7.20 18.41 -42.28
C GLY A 163 7.81 17.05 -41.96
N VAL A 164 7.77 16.59 -40.71
CA VAL A 164 8.26 15.25 -40.32
C VAL A 164 7.13 14.22 -40.38
N ILE A 165 7.45 13.01 -40.85
CA ILE A 165 6.55 11.86 -40.78
C ILE A 165 6.89 11.01 -39.56
N LEU A 166 5.85 10.68 -38.80
CA LEU A 166 5.89 9.70 -37.74
C LEU A 166 5.25 8.39 -38.19
N LYS A 167 5.83 7.28 -37.77
CA LYS A 167 5.31 5.93 -37.97
C LYS A 167 4.89 5.34 -36.64
N ALA A 168 3.68 4.77 -36.59
CA ALA A 168 3.22 4.03 -35.43
C ALA A 168 4.10 2.78 -35.20
N SER A 169 4.60 2.60 -33.98
CA SER A 169 5.35 1.39 -33.61
C SER A 169 4.40 0.23 -33.30
N SER A 170 4.95 -0.98 -33.10
CA SER A 170 4.18 -2.18 -32.74
C SER A 170 3.49 -2.09 -31.37
N ILE A 171 3.78 -1.05 -30.56
CA ILE A 171 3.11 -0.79 -29.29
C ILE A 171 1.64 -0.42 -29.51
N ILE A 172 1.36 0.30 -30.61
CA ILE A 172 -0.01 0.63 -30.99
C ILE A 172 -0.59 -0.60 -31.70
N SER A 173 -1.41 -1.37 -30.99
CA SER A 173 -1.99 -2.63 -31.49
C SER A 173 -3.42 -2.52 -32.03
N GLY A 174 -4.05 -1.34 -31.94
CA GLY A 174 -5.42 -1.14 -32.40
C GLY A 174 -5.84 0.33 -32.53
N GLY A 175 -7.07 0.54 -32.98
CA GLY A 175 -7.68 1.87 -33.13
C GLY A 175 -7.20 2.66 -34.37
N ILE A 176 -7.55 3.95 -34.40
CA ILE A 176 -7.29 4.82 -35.55
C ILE A 176 -5.81 5.09 -35.82
N PHE A 177 -4.93 4.83 -34.86
CA PHE A 177 -3.47 5.00 -35.00
C PHE A 177 -2.73 3.70 -35.33
N TYR A 178 -3.42 2.55 -35.37
CA TYR A 178 -2.80 1.29 -35.77
C TYR A 178 -2.23 1.40 -37.19
N GLN A 179 -0.94 1.12 -37.35
CA GLN A 179 -0.20 1.24 -38.62
C GLN A 179 -0.35 2.62 -39.29
N SER A 180 -0.59 3.69 -38.54
CA SER A 180 -0.70 5.04 -39.12
C SER A 180 0.68 5.66 -39.40
N ARG A 181 0.75 6.41 -40.50
CA ARG A 181 1.79 7.42 -40.75
C ARG A 181 1.18 8.80 -40.51
N ILE A 182 1.84 9.65 -39.74
CA ILE A 182 1.35 10.99 -39.39
C ILE A 182 2.32 12.05 -39.90
N LEU A 183 1.83 12.99 -40.70
CA LEU A 183 2.55 14.21 -41.04
C LEU A 183 2.37 15.23 -39.92
N ILE A 184 3.46 15.69 -39.31
CA ILE A 184 3.46 16.83 -38.39
C ILE A 184 3.40 18.13 -39.20
N THR A 185 2.36 18.92 -38.99
CA THR A 185 2.12 20.19 -39.70
C THR A 185 2.54 21.39 -38.89
N LYS A 186 2.35 21.34 -37.56
CA LYS A 186 2.82 22.35 -36.62
C LYS A 186 3.50 21.67 -35.45
N TYR A 187 4.62 22.22 -35.01
CA TYR A 187 5.30 21.80 -33.79
C TYR A 187 5.86 23.05 -33.11
N ASP A 188 5.42 23.28 -31.87
CA ASP A 188 5.94 24.31 -31.00
C ASP A 188 6.11 23.74 -29.58
N ILE A 189 7.18 24.17 -28.90
CA ILE A 189 7.52 23.65 -27.57
C ILE A 189 6.47 24.08 -26.53
N ASN A 190 5.87 25.26 -26.68
CA ASN A 190 4.92 25.83 -25.73
C ASN A 190 3.47 25.50 -26.09
N GLU A 191 3.13 25.46 -27.37
CA GLU A 191 1.75 25.20 -27.82
C GLU A 191 1.46 23.70 -28.05
N GLY A 192 2.47 22.88 -28.34
CA GLY A 192 2.32 21.46 -28.67
C GLY A 192 2.47 21.17 -30.16
N ALA A 193 1.88 20.07 -30.62
CA ALA A 193 2.01 19.62 -32.00
C ALA A 193 0.67 19.28 -32.63
N VAL A 194 0.57 19.50 -33.94
CA VAL A 194 -0.57 19.13 -34.77
C VAL A 194 -0.07 18.31 -35.94
N GLY A 195 -0.81 17.27 -36.29
CA GLY A 195 -0.51 16.45 -37.46
C GLY A 195 -1.73 15.74 -38.03
N PHE A 196 -1.55 15.21 -39.23
CA PHE A 196 -2.58 14.47 -39.96
C PHE A 196 -2.11 13.06 -40.24
N ILE A 197 -2.97 12.07 -40.04
CA ILE A 197 -2.75 10.72 -40.56
C ILE A 197 -2.88 10.78 -42.09
N ILE A 198 -1.88 10.25 -42.80
CA ILE A 198 -1.74 10.41 -44.26
C ILE A 198 -1.95 9.11 -45.04
N ASN A 199 -2.13 7.98 -44.36
CA ASN A 199 -2.26 6.66 -44.97
C ASN A 199 -3.58 5.96 -44.64
N LYS A 200 -4.59 6.72 -44.20
CA LYS A 200 -5.93 6.21 -43.92
C LYS A 200 -6.95 7.02 -44.69
N ASN A 201 -7.68 6.36 -45.57
CA ASN A 201 -8.70 6.98 -46.41
C ASN A 201 -10.06 6.28 -46.27
N ARG A 202 -11.11 7.02 -46.60
CA ARG A 202 -12.50 6.59 -46.71
C ARG A 202 -13.11 7.32 -47.89
N ASP A 203 -13.51 6.57 -48.92
CA ASP A 203 -14.23 7.11 -50.09
C ASP A 203 -13.52 8.31 -50.78
N ASN A 204 -12.19 8.23 -50.93
CA ASN A 204 -11.26 9.25 -51.44
C ASN A 204 -10.86 10.39 -50.49
N ASP A 205 -11.51 10.49 -49.33
CA ASP A 205 -11.16 11.46 -48.29
C ASP A 205 -10.27 10.83 -47.22
N TYR A 206 -9.32 11.58 -46.67
CA TYR A 206 -8.38 11.08 -45.68
C TYR A 206 -8.88 11.36 -44.26
N ILE A 207 -8.64 10.43 -43.35
CA ILE A 207 -8.96 10.59 -41.92
C ILE A 207 -7.70 11.09 -41.24
N GLY A 208 -7.63 12.38 -40.87
CA GLY A 208 -6.46 13.01 -40.28
C GLY A 208 -6.25 12.76 -38.79
N GLY A 209 -7.32 12.42 -38.06
CA GLY A 209 -7.24 12.06 -36.65
C GLY A 209 -8.57 12.17 -35.91
N PRO A 210 -8.57 11.95 -34.59
CA PRO A 210 -9.79 11.91 -33.78
C PRO A 210 -10.31 13.29 -33.37
N VAL A 211 -9.48 14.33 -33.44
CA VAL A 211 -9.83 15.67 -32.94
C VAL A 211 -10.59 16.42 -34.02
N GLN A 212 -11.74 16.98 -33.65
CA GLN A 212 -12.65 17.72 -34.56
C GLN A 212 -12.89 16.97 -35.88
N PRO A 213 -13.52 15.79 -35.88
CA PRO A 213 -13.66 14.94 -37.07
C PRO A 213 -14.39 15.61 -38.25
N GLU A 214 -15.22 16.62 -37.99
CA GLU A 214 -15.94 17.40 -39.01
C GLU A 214 -15.10 18.54 -39.62
N SER A 215 -13.92 18.83 -39.08
CA SER A 215 -13.05 19.88 -39.62
C SER A 215 -12.38 19.41 -40.90
N VAL A 216 -12.48 20.23 -41.95
CA VAL A 216 -11.89 19.92 -43.26
C VAL A 216 -10.57 20.68 -43.41
N HIS A 217 -9.52 19.93 -43.71
CA HIS A 217 -8.18 20.44 -43.99
C HIS A 217 -7.78 20.03 -45.40
N ILE A 218 -7.15 20.94 -46.14
CA ILE A 218 -6.74 20.69 -47.53
C ILE A 218 -5.24 20.84 -47.61
N LEU A 219 -4.54 19.76 -47.97
CA LEU A 219 -3.14 19.80 -48.38
C LEU A 219 -3.05 19.96 -49.90
N HIS A 220 -2.16 20.81 -50.39
CA HIS A 220 -1.94 21.04 -51.82
C HIS A 220 -0.48 21.32 -52.15
N ASP A 221 -0.13 21.25 -53.44
CA ASP A 221 1.23 21.50 -53.94
C ASP A 221 1.45 22.90 -54.55
N ASN A 222 0.39 23.70 -54.68
CA ASN A 222 0.47 25.03 -55.30
C ASN A 222 0.81 26.17 -54.30
N PRO A 223 1.94 26.88 -54.43
CA PRO A 223 2.29 28.02 -53.58
C PRO A 223 1.47 29.30 -53.83
N GLU A 224 0.76 29.39 -54.96
CA GLU A 224 0.03 30.61 -55.38
C GLU A 224 -1.33 30.76 -54.69
N VAL A 225 -1.75 29.78 -53.90
CA VAL A 225 -3.03 29.82 -53.18
C VAL A 225 -2.97 30.90 -52.10
N GLU A 226 -3.85 31.88 -52.19
CA GLU A 226 -3.93 32.98 -51.23
C GLU A 226 -4.26 32.46 -49.81
N GLY A 227 -3.41 32.80 -48.83
CA GLY A 227 -3.59 32.43 -47.43
C GLY A 227 -3.19 30.99 -47.10
N CYS A 228 -2.45 30.30 -47.96
CA CYS A 228 -1.90 28.98 -47.62
C CYS A 228 -0.72 29.08 -46.64
N GLU A 229 -0.60 28.09 -45.76
CA GLU A 229 0.54 27.93 -44.85
C GLU A 229 1.52 26.89 -45.43
N ARG A 230 2.79 27.26 -45.54
CA ARG A 230 3.83 26.34 -46.03
C ARG A 230 4.28 25.41 -44.91
N ILE A 231 4.07 24.09 -45.07
CA ILE A 231 4.59 23.08 -44.13
C ILE A 231 6.03 22.73 -44.50
N CYS A 232 6.27 22.39 -45.76
CA CYS A 232 7.61 22.13 -46.30
C CYS A 232 7.67 22.49 -47.78
N GLU A 233 8.74 22.12 -48.48
CA GLU A 233 8.87 22.37 -49.91
C GLU A 233 7.86 21.53 -50.71
N GLY A 234 6.98 22.22 -51.46
CA GLY A 234 5.95 21.61 -52.30
C GLY A 234 4.71 21.08 -51.58
N ILE A 235 4.55 21.33 -50.27
CA ILE A 235 3.37 20.94 -49.50
C ILE A 235 2.89 22.12 -48.66
N TYR A 236 1.66 22.52 -48.93
CA TYR A 236 0.99 23.68 -48.36
C TYR A 236 -0.35 23.27 -47.76
N LEU A 237 -0.80 23.99 -46.75
CA LEU A 237 -2.03 23.72 -45.99
C LEU A 237 -2.99 24.92 -46.10
N GLY A 238 -4.25 24.63 -46.39
CA GLY A 238 -5.34 25.60 -46.34
C GLY A 238 -5.37 26.55 -47.54
N GLY A 239 -5.65 27.83 -47.27
CA GLY A 239 -5.83 28.85 -48.31
C GLY A 239 -7.21 28.87 -48.97
N ARG A 240 -7.46 29.91 -49.78
CA ARG A 240 -8.72 30.10 -50.51
C ARG A 240 -8.75 29.22 -51.76
N MET A 241 -9.34 28.04 -51.61
CA MET A 241 -9.44 27.02 -52.68
C MET A 241 -10.74 27.11 -53.51
N ASN A 242 -11.55 28.17 -53.36
CA ASN A 242 -12.81 28.35 -54.09
C ASN A 242 -12.75 29.65 -54.92
N PRO A 243 -12.62 29.58 -56.26
CA PRO A 243 -12.54 28.37 -57.10
C PRO A 243 -11.18 27.65 -56.98
N ARG A 244 -11.18 26.32 -57.20
CA ARG A 244 -9.96 25.50 -57.11
C ARG A 244 -9.02 25.88 -58.26
N PRO A 245 -7.75 26.24 -58.00
CA PRO A 245 -6.82 26.58 -59.06
C PRO A 245 -6.56 25.39 -60.00
N GLU A 246 -6.44 25.67 -61.29
CA GLU A 246 -6.11 24.65 -62.31
C GLU A 246 -4.73 24.02 -62.01
N ASN A 247 -4.55 22.75 -62.35
CA ASN A 247 -3.32 21.96 -62.12
C ASN A 247 -2.85 21.81 -60.67
N THR A 248 -3.70 22.07 -59.67
CA THR A 248 -3.35 21.88 -58.25
C THR A 248 -3.78 20.50 -57.75
N ARG A 249 -2.84 19.68 -57.29
CA ARG A 249 -3.16 18.40 -56.63
C ARG A 249 -3.54 18.70 -55.19
N THR A 250 -4.62 18.07 -54.73
CA THR A 250 -5.19 18.33 -53.40
C THR A 250 -5.48 17.03 -52.69
N MET A 251 -5.26 17.01 -51.38
CA MET A 251 -5.69 15.96 -50.49
C MET A 251 -6.63 16.57 -49.44
N VAL A 252 -7.85 16.07 -49.37
CA VAL A 252 -8.86 16.50 -48.38
C VAL A 252 -8.77 15.59 -47.17
N ILE A 253 -8.64 16.18 -45.98
CA ILE A 253 -8.40 15.50 -44.72
C ILE A 253 -9.45 15.94 -43.70
N TYR A 254 -10.08 14.98 -43.04
CA TYR A 254 -11.07 15.19 -42.00
C TYR A 254 -10.46 14.98 -40.60
N GLY A 255 -10.61 15.99 -39.75
CA GLY A 255 -10.04 16.02 -38.41
C GLY A 255 -8.51 16.05 -38.39
N TYR A 256 -7.96 16.06 -37.17
CA TYR A 256 -6.53 16.08 -36.95
C TYR A 256 -6.12 15.32 -35.70
N SER A 257 -4.81 15.11 -35.56
CA SER A 257 -4.16 14.56 -34.39
C SER A 257 -3.43 15.69 -33.67
N GLY A 258 -3.75 15.90 -32.39
CA GLY A 258 -3.19 16.97 -31.57
C GLY A 258 -2.44 16.42 -30.36
N TRP A 259 -1.31 17.04 -30.04
CA TRP A 259 -0.51 16.77 -28.85
C TRP A 259 -0.36 18.04 -28.04
N SER A 260 -0.46 17.91 -26.72
CA SER A 260 -0.10 19.00 -25.82
C SER A 260 1.41 19.25 -25.84
N SER A 261 1.84 20.40 -25.29
CA SER A 261 3.26 20.75 -25.11
C SER A 261 4.09 19.56 -24.58
N LEU A 262 5.13 19.20 -25.33
CA LEU A 262 6.10 18.13 -25.03
C LEU A 262 5.52 16.71 -24.85
N GLN A 263 4.23 16.50 -25.16
CA GLN A 263 3.61 15.19 -25.12
C GLN A 263 4.15 14.31 -26.24
N LEU A 264 4.21 14.83 -27.47
CA LEU A 264 4.72 14.09 -28.63
C LEU A 264 6.17 13.65 -28.41
N ASP A 265 7.01 14.53 -27.87
CA ASP A 265 8.40 14.24 -27.50
C ASP A 265 8.50 13.07 -26.52
N GLY A 266 7.60 13.03 -25.54
CA GLY A 266 7.48 11.92 -24.59
C GLY A 266 7.09 10.62 -25.28
N GLU A 267 6.13 10.66 -26.20
CA GLU A 267 5.65 9.49 -26.94
C GLU A 267 6.72 8.93 -27.89
N VAL A 268 7.47 9.79 -28.59
CA VAL A 268 8.62 9.39 -29.42
C VAL A 268 9.72 8.76 -28.57
N ARG A 269 10.09 9.37 -27.44
CA ARG A 269 11.10 8.81 -26.52
C ARG A 269 10.65 7.50 -25.88
N ALA A 270 9.35 7.33 -25.69
CA ALA A 270 8.76 6.10 -25.20
C ALA A 270 8.66 5.01 -26.28
N GLY A 271 9.06 5.29 -27.52
CA GLY A 271 8.99 4.36 -28.64
C GLY A 271 7.57 4.11 -29.15
N VAL A 272 6.59 4.96 -28.80
CA VAL A 272 5.22 4.87 -29.32
C VAL A 272 5.18 5.33 -30.79
N TRP A 273 5.94 6.37 -31.09
CA TRP A 273 6.15 6.90 -32.44
C TRP A 273 7.61 6.79 -32.84
N GLU A 274 7.85 6.35 -34.06
CA GLU A 274 9.16 6.35 -34.70
C GLU A 274 9.24 7.47 -35.73
N ILE A 275 10.34 8.22 -35.75
CA ILE A 275 10.55 9.27 -36.75
C ILE A 275 11.04 8.60 -38.04
N GLU A 276 10.22 8.64 -39.08
CA GLU A 276 10.54 8.04 -40.38
C GLU A 276 11.47 8.95 -41.20
N GLY A 277 11.23 10.27 -41.14
CA GLY A 277 12.04 11.26 -41.85
C GLY A 277 11.25 12.52 -42.21
N ASN A 278 11.84 13.35 -43.07
CA ASN A 278 11.11 14.49 -43.65
C ASN A 278 10.22 14.00 -44.79
N VAL A 279 9.05 14.60 -44.90
CA VAL A 279 8.10 14.29 -45.96
C VAL A 279 8.64 14.67 -47.34
N ARG A 280 8.29 13.87 -48.35
CA ARG A 280 8.56 14.13 -49.76
C ARG A 280 7.24 14.29 -50.50
N ILE A 281 7.24 15.07 -51.58
CA ILE A 281 6.05 15.26 -52.44
C ILE A 281 5.52 13.90 -52.96
N GLN A 282 6.43 12.94 -53.20
CA GLN A 282 6.10 11.59 -53.64
C GLN A 282 5.26 10.79 -52.62
N ASP A 283 5.37 11.11 -51.31
CA ASP A 283 4.57 10.45 -50.28
C ASP A 283 3.07 10.78 -50.39
N PHE A 284 2.72 11.91 -51.03
CA PHE A 284 1.35 12.41 -51.15
C PHE A 284 0.78 12.32 -52.56
N PHE A 285 1.60 12.62 -53.56
CA PHE A 285 1.16 12.79 -54.94
C PHE A 285 2.00 11.98 -55.93
N GLY A 286 2.50 10.82 -55.49
CA GLY A 286 3.25 9.91 -56.35
C GLY A 286 2.46 9.52 -57.61
N ASN A 287 3.15 9.53 -58.75
CA ASN A 287 2.85 8.64 -59.88
C ASN A 287 3.35 7.24 -59.57
#